data_AF-A0A6G3MFC1-F1
#
_entry.id   AF-A0A6G3MFC1-F1
#
_cell.length_a   1.000
_cell.length_b   1.000
_cell.length_c   1.000
_cell.angle_alpha   90.00
_cell.angle_beta   90.00
_cell.angle_gamma   90.00
#
_symmetry.space_group_name_H-M   'P 1'
#
loop_
_entity.id
_entity.type
_entity.pdbx_description
1 polymer ?
#
loop_
_entity_poly.entity_id
_entity_poly.type
_entity_poly.pdbx_seq_one_letter_code
_entity_poly.pdbx_strand_id
1 'polypeptide(L)'
;MEREYLVMFRKTVAFHTNFLNRISKHPLLKIDSNFIEFSTAKEQLNTKISKATHLTEYFKDFKKKINVNIVSQFSKVMDPDRFFFEENRYISNYCLALKNVLTCSDSMIKSQKRPINAMIKLSEHFSFLSNQESSNFSKILVNLADFFDSARKTECEISDYEDYKLCDTLSCDYWSTLEIRELLLRRIKIYATSENSFKILTKAKQTNKNVAVAEDQYQQDEKKFQDISESAKTELTLYAYQRSDLLKKNLTMYCEVEIQNFKRLINQIQSIIEIIQADD
;
A
#
# COMPACT_ATOMS: atom_id res chain seq x y z
N MET A 1 22.99 -0.21 11.32
CA MET A 1 23.50 -0.32 9.94
C MET A 1 23.20 -1.66 9.27
N GLU A 2 23.85 -2.78 9.62
CA GLU A 2 23.64 -4.05 8.87
C GLU A 2 22.21 -4.62 9.02
N ARG A 3 21.66 -4.60 10.24
CA ARG A 3 20.28 -5.02 10.52
C ARG A 3 19.24 -4.15 9.79
N GLU A 4 19.41 -2.83 9.82
CA GLU A 4 18.50 -1.89 9.13
C GLU A 4 18.59 -2.04 7.61
N TYR A 5 19.79 -2.24 7.06
CA TYR A 5 19.99 -2.53 5.65
C TYR A 5 19.28 -3.82 5.24
N LEU A 6 19.41 -4.88 6.03
CA LEU A 6 18.77 -6.17 5.76
C LEU A 6 17.24 -6.08 5.81
N VAL A 7 16.69 -5.28 6.74
CA VAL A 7 15.25 -4.97 6.79
C VAL A 7 14.81 -4.24 5.53
N MET A 8 15.52 -3.17 5.14
CA MET A 8 15.20 -2.40 3.92
C MET A 8 15.30 -3.26 2.65
N PHE A 9 16.32 -4.12 2.57
CA PHE A 9 16.49 -5.06 1.46
C PHE A 9 15.32 -6.04 1.37
N ARG A 10 14.90 -6.65 2.50
CA ARG A 10 13.74 -7.55 2.55
C ARG A 10 12.45 -6.85 2.12
N LYS A 11 12.21 -5.62 2.60
CA LYS A 11 11.08 -4.78 2.17
C LYS A 11 11.11 -4.57 0.66
N THR A 12 12.28 -4.22 0.12
CA THR A 12 12.47 -4.00 -1.31
C THR A 12 12.22 -5.25 -2.14
N VAL A 13 12.77 -6.41 -1.73
CA VAL A 13 12.55 -7.69 -2.42
C VAL A 13 11.07 -8.08 -2.38
N ALA A 14 10.40 -7.94 -1.24
CA ALA A 14 8.98 -8.23 -1.11
C ALA A 14 8.12 -7.34 -2.02
N PHE A 15 8.42 -6.04 -2.09
CA PHE A 15 7.74 -5.09 -2.97
C PHE A 15 7.87 -5.50 -4.45
N HIS A 16 9.10 -5.75 -4.92
CA HIS A 16 9.34 -6.17 -6.31
C HIS A 16 8.72 -7.53 -6.62
N THR A 17 8.81 -8.49 -5.69
CA THR A 17 8.20 -9.82 -5.84
C THR A 17 6.69 -9.72 -5.98
N ASN A 18 6.02 -8.92 -5.13
CA ASN A 18 4.59 -8.71 -5.21
C ASN A 18 4.17 -7.96 -6.48
N PHE A 19 4.98 -7.01 -6.95
CA PHE A 19 4.75 -6.32 -8.22
C PHE A 19 4.84 -7.27 -9.42
N LEU A 20 5.93 -8.03 -9.53
CA LEU A 20 6.12 -9.00 -10.62
C LEU A 20 5.05 -10.09 -10.60
N ASN A 21 4.66 -10.57 -9.41
CA ASN A 21 3.57 -11.53 -9.25
C ASN A 21 2.21 -10.96 -9.67
N ARG A 22 1.98 -9.65 -9.52
CA ARG A 22 0.75 -9.01 -10.02
C ARG A 22 0.75 -8.95 -11.54
N ILE A 23 1.86 -8.51 -12.14
CA ILE A 23 2.00 -8.44 -13.60
C ILE A 23 1.83 -9.82 -14.24
N SER A 24 2.50 -10.85 -13.70
CA SER A 24 2.46 -12.21 -14.26
C SER A 24 1.08 -12.86 -14.20
N LYS A 25 0.23 -12.44 -13.26
CA LYS A 25 -1.16 -12.91 -13.12
C LYS A 25 -2.15 -12.09 -13.96
N HIS A 26 -1.76 -10.91 -14.43
CA HIS A 26 -2.65 -10.05 -15.20
C HIS A 26 -2.85 -10.61 -16.62
N PRO A 27 -4.09 -10.72 -17.13
CA PRO A 27 -4.35 -11.35 -18.43
C PRO A 27 -3.64 -10.65 -19.59
N LEU A 28 -3.57 -9.31 -19.56
CA LEU A 28 -2.92 -8.49 -20.58
C LEU A 28 -1.42 -8.24 -20.34
N LEU A 29 -0.99 -7.93 -19.11
CA LEU A 29 0.41 -7.56 -18.87
C LEU A 29 1.36 -8.75 -18.90
N LYS A 30 0.89 -9.97 -18.61
CA LYS A 30 1.72 -11.18 -18.67
C LYS A 30 2.22 -11.51 -20.08
N ILE A 31 1.52 -11.03 -21.11
CA ILE A 31 1.87 -11.23 -22.53
C ILE A 31 2.60 -10.02 -23.13
N ASP A 32 2.90 -8.99 -22.34
CA ASP A 32 3.63 -7.82 -22.81
C ASP A 32 5.06 -8.21 -23.22
N SER A 33 5.49 -7.74 -24.40
CA SER A 33 6.79 -8.09 -24.96
C SER A 33 7.95 -7.66 -24.06
N ASN A 34 7.86 -6.47 -23.45
CA ASN A 34 8.92 -5.97 -22.56
C ASN A 34 8.95 -6.76 -21.26
N PHE A 35 7.79 -7.16 -20.73
CA PHE A 35 7.73 -7.99 -19.54
C PHE A 35 8.31 -9.40 -19.78
N ILE A 36 8.01 -10.00 -20.94
CA ILE A 36 8.58 -11.30 -21.34
C ILE A 36 10.09 -11.18 -21.50
N GLU A 37 10.58 -10.17 -22.21
CA GLU A 37 12.02 -9.93 -22.39
C GLU A 37 12.71 -9.71 -21.04
N PHE A 38 12.13 -8.85 -20.19
CA PHE A 38 12.63 -8.60 -18.84
C PHE A 38 12.73 -9.88 -18.00
N SER A 39 11.74 -10.77 -18.11
CA SER A 39 11.66 -11.99 -17.29
C SER A 39 12.51 -13.15 -17.84
N THR A 40 12.86 -13.13 -19.13
CA THR A 40 13.57 -14.24 -19.80
C THR A 40 15.02 -13.92 -20.14
N ALA A 41 15.43 -12.66 -20.02
CA ALA A 41 16.80 -12.24 -20.24
C ALA A 41 17.78 -12.96 -19.29
N LYS A 42 18.74 -13.68 -19.88
CA LYS A 42 19.83 -14.35 -19.15
C LYS A 42 21.06 -13.47 -19.00
N GLU A 43 21.16 -12.42 -19.80
CA GLU A 43 22.24 -11.43 -19.78
C GLU A 43 21.72 -10.10 -19.23
N GLN A 44 22.64 -9.23 -18.79
CA GLN A 44 22.25 -7.87 -18.41
C GLN A 44 21.61 -7.17 -19.61
N LEU A 45 20.36 -6.75 -19.45
CA LEU A 45 19.64 -6.00 -20.46
C LEU A 45 20.35 -4.67 -20.72
N ASN A 46 21.12 -4.62 -21.80
CA ASN A 46 21.69 -3.39 -22.36
C ASN A 46 20.62 -2.68 -23.22
N THR A 47 19.40 -2.56 -22.71
CA THR A 47 18.48 -1.60 -23.29
C THR A 47 19.09 -0.22 -23.02
N LYS A 48 19.13 0.66 -24.04
CA LYS A 48 19.31 2.09 -23.81
C LYS A 48 18.08 2.56 -23.04
N ILE A 49 18.03 2.24 -21.75
CA ILE A 49 17.08 2.80 -20.80
C ILE A 49 17.47 4.27 -20.78
N SER A 50 16.70 5.11 -21.48
CA SER A 50 16.58 6.52 -21.11
C SER A 50 16.47 6.50 -19.60
N LYS A 51 17.47 7.09 -18.93
CA LYS A 51 17.85 6.86 -17.52
C LYS A 51 16.60 6.67 -16.64
N ALA A 52 16.76 5.99 -15.51
CA ALA A 52 15.75 5.77 -14.48
C ALA A 52 15.08 7.05 -13.88
N THR A 53 15.06 8.18 -14.60
CA THR A 53 14.14 9.30 -14.46
C THR A 53 12.68 8.90 -14.66
N HIS A 54 12.33 7.89 -15.46
CA HIS A 54 10.90 7.62 -15.68
C HIS A 54 10.14 7.05 -14.48
N LEU A 55 10.65 6.15 -13.63
CA LEU A 55 9.84 5.68 -12.48
C LEU A 55 9.61 6.83 -11.48
N THR A 56 10.65 7.59 -11.16
CA THR A 56 10.52 8.76 -10.28
C THR A 56 9.73 9.92 -10.92
N GLU A 57 9.78 10.09 -12.24
CA GLU A 57 8.91 10.99 -13.01
C GLU A 57 7.49 10.46 -13.11
N TYR A 58 7.24 9.16 -13.27
CA TYR A 58 5.90 8.55 -13.23
C TYR A 58 5.31 8.72 -11.84
N PHE A 59 6.08 8.54 -10.75
CA PHE A 59 5.62 8.80 -9.38
C PHE A 59 5.40 10.29 -9.10
N LYS A 60 6.27 11.18 -9.60
CA LYS A 60 6.08 12.64 -9.50
C LYS A 60 4.90 13.10 -10.36
N ASP A 61 4.74 12.58 -11.56
CA ASP A 61 3.66 12.85 -12.50
C ASP A 61 2.35 12.27 -12.02
N PHE A 62 2.35 11.13 -11.33
CA PHE A 62 1.19 10.58 -10.64
C PHE A 62 0.75 11.51 -9.51
N LYS A 63 1.69 11.98 -8.68
CA LYS A 63 1.44 12.99 -7.63
C LYS A 63 0.98 14.33 -8.22
N LYS A 64 1.45 14.69 -9.43
CA LYS A 64 1.11 15.92 -10.17
C LYS A 64 -0.20 15.80 -10.98
N LYS A 65 -0.59 14.59 -11.42
CA LYS A 65 -1.86 14.25 -12.11
C LYS A 65 -3.01 14.07 -11.14
N ILE A 66 -2.73 13.58 -9.93
CA ILE A 66 -3.64 13.55 -8.77
C ILE A 66 -3.68 14.93 -8.08
N ASN A 67 -3.14 15.99 -8.70
CA ASN A 67 -3.33 17.34 -8.18
C ASN A 67 -4.82 17.59 -7.95
N VAL A 68 -5.11 18.11 -6.76
CA VAL A 68 -6.44 18.54 -6.31
C VAL A 68 -7.10 19.48 -7.34
N ASN A 69 -6.31 20.22 -8.13
CA ASN A 69 -6.78 21.08 -9.22
C ASN A 69 -7.39 20.35 -10.44
N ILE A 70 -6.94 19.14 -10.79
CA ILE A 70 -7.52 18.39 -11.92
C ILE A 70 -8.82 17.72 -11.45
N VAL A 71 -8.80 17.17 -10.24
CA VAL A 71 -10.02 16.61 -9.62
C VAL A 71 -11.09 17.69 -9.45
N SER A 72 -10.73 18.92 -9.08
CA SER A 72 -11.68 20.04 -8.98
C SER A 72 -12.16 20.60 -10.33
N GLN A 73 -11.37 20.44 -11.40
CA GLN A 73 -11.78 20.87 -12.75
C GLN A 73 -12.79 19.89 -13.38
N PHE A 74 -12.67 18.59 -13.09
CA PHE A 74 -13.57 17.55 -13.60
C PHE A 74 -14.62 17.09 -12.59
N SER A 75 -14.60 17.58 -11.34
CA SER A 75 -15.61 17.25 -10.32
C SER A 75 -17.03 17.69 -10.69
N LYS A 76 -17.16 18.65 -11.61
CA LYS A 76 -18.46 19.11 -12.15
C LYS A 76 -18.97 18.25 -13.30
N VAL A 77 -18.12 17.44 -13.92
CA VAL A 77 -18.52 16.51 -14.98
C VAL A 77 -19.06 15.26 -14.29
N MET A 78 -20.39 15.19 -14.21
CA MET A 78 -21.06 14.00 -13.70
C MET A 78 -21.02 12.92 -14.77
N ASP A 79 -20.54 11.75 -14.39
CA ASP A 79 -20.54 10.58 -15.26
C ASP A 79 -22.00 10.13 -15.49
N PRO A 80 -22.50 10.10 -16.74
CA PRO A 80 -23.85 9.63 -17.00
C PRO A 80 -23.98 8.11 -16.79
N ASP A 81 -22.85 7.37 -16.82
CA ASP A 81 -22.85 5.95 -16.58
C ASP A 81 -22.88 5.67 -15.08
N ARG A 82 -23.98 5.06 -14.63
CA ARG A 82 -24.23 4.72 -13.24
C ARG A 82 -23.14 3.83 -12.63
N PHE A 83 -22.58 2.89 -13.40
CA PHE A 83 -21.54 2.00 -12.89
C PHE A 83 -20.29 2.80 -12.51
N PHE A 84 -19.79 3.65 -13.42
CA PHE A 84 -18.59 4.45 -13.15
C PHE A 84 -18.82 5.54 -12.11
N PHE A 85 -20.03 6.09 -12.03
CA PHE A 85 -20.41 7.02 -10.98
C PHE A 85 -20.28 6.37 -9.58
N GLU A 86 -20.89 5.19 -9.39
CA GLU A 86 -20.83 4.47 -8.11
C GLU A 86 -19.41 3.99 -7.78
N GLU A 87 -18.67 3.46 -8.77
CA GLU A 87 -17.28 3.05 -8.58
C GLU A 87 -16.39 4.24 -8.19
N ASN A 88 -16.53 5.40 -8.84
CA ASN A 88 -15.74 6.57 -8.50
C ASN A 88 -16.04 7.09 -7.09
N ARG A 89 -17.31 7.08 -6.68
CA ARG A 89 -17.72 7.40 -5.30
C ARG A 89 -17.11 6.41 -4.30
N TYR A 90 -17.22 5.12 -4.57
CA TYR A 90 -16.67 4.07 -3.72
C TYR A 90 -15.15 4.21 -3.57
N ILE A 91 -14.42 4.28 -4.68
CA ILE A 91 -12.95 4.37 -4.71
C ILE A 91 -12.46 5.64 -4.00
N SER A 92 -13.15 6.76 -4.17
CA SER A 92 -12.81 8.01 -3.47
C SER A 92 -12.94 7.87 -1.96
N ASN A 93 -14.04 7.30 -1.48
CA ASN A 93 -14.25 7.06 -0.06
C ASN A 93 -13.26 6.04 0.50
N TYR A 94 -13.01 4.96 -0.25
CA TYR A 94 -12.08 3.91 0.13
C TYR A 94 -10.63 4.43 0.22
N CYS A 95 -10.19 5.24 -0.76
CA CYS A 95 -8.90 5.94 -0.70
C CYS A 95 -8.75 6.78 0.58
N LEU A 96 -9.79 7.53 0.95
CA LEU A 96 -9.75 8.37 2.15
C LEU A 96 -9.67 7.52 3.42
N ALA A 97 -10.48 6.45 3.49
CA ALA A 97 -10.45 5.51 4.60
C ALA A 97 -9.08 4.85 4.75
N LEU A 98 -8.50 4.32 3.66
CA LEU A 98 -7.16 3.73 3.67
C LEU A 98 -6.08 4.72 4.10
N LYS A 99 -6.13 5.97 3.63
CA LYS A 99 -5.18 7.00 4.03
C LYS A 99 -5.24 7.27 5.55
N ASN A 100 -6.44 7.30 6.11
CA ASN A 100 -6.62 7.45 7.56
C ASN A 100 -6.06 6.25 8.31
N VAL A 101 -6.37 5.02 7.86
CA VAL A 101 -5.84 3.79 8.48
C VAL A 101 -4.31 3.75 8.43
N LEU A 102 -3.71 4.14 7.31
CA LEU A 102 -2.24 4.26 7.17
C LEU A 102 -1.63 5.26 8.17
N THR A 103 -2.29 6.40 8.34
CA THR A 103 -1.83 7.41 9.32
C THR A 103 -1.91 6.85 10.75
N CYS A 104 -2.96 6.08 11.06
CA CYS A 104 -3.09 5.40 12.33
C CYS A 104 -2.04 4.31 12.53
N SER A 105 -1.76 3.48 11.51
CA SER A 105 -0.74 2.43 11.61
C SER A 105 0.66 3.02 11.81
N ASP A 106 1.01 4.09 11.09
CA ASP A 106 2.29 4.79 11.29
C ASP A 106 2.41 5.37 12.71
N SER A 107 1.31 5.88 13.26
CA SER A 107 1.25 6.40 14.63
C SER A 107 1.42 5.28 15.65
N MET A 108 0.80 4.12 15.42
CA MET A 108 0.92 2.91 16.24
C MET A 108 2.38 2.46 16.34
N ILE A 109 3.07 2.29 15.20
CA ILE A 109 4.49 1.90 15.16
C ILE A 109 5.38 2.90 15.92
N LYS A 110 5.12 4.21 15.78
CA LYS A 110 5.85 5.23 16.53
C LYS A 110 5.59 5.12 18.05
N SER A 111 4.38 4.78 18.46
CA SER A 111 4.00 4.67 19.86
C SER A 111 4.66 3.48 20.57
N GLN A 112 4.90 2.36 19.87
CA GLN A 112 5.54 1.16 20.41
C GLN A 112 6.98 1.38 20.87
N LYS A 113 7.66 2.40 20.34
CA LYS A 113 8.99 2.79 20.84
C LYS A 113 8.98 3.18 22.32
N ARG A 114 7.86 3.67 22.85
CA ARG A 114 7.74 4.08 24.26
C ARG A 114 7.84 2.89 25.23
N PRO A 115 7.00 1.84 25.16
CA PRO A 115 7.13 0.68 26.04
C PRO A 115 8.47 -0.03 25.88
N ILE A 116 9.00 -0.16 24.65
CA ILE A 116 10.34 -0.72 24.40
C ILE A 116 11.42 0.04 25.18
N ASN A 117 11.44 1.37 25.08
CA ASN A 117 12.40 2.21 25.80
C ASN A 117 12.23 2.15 27.32
N ALA A 118 10.99 1.99 27.81
CA ALA A 118 10.73 1.80 29.23
C ALA A 118 11.29 0.45 29.73
N MET A 119 11.09 -0.64 28.97
CA MET A 119 11.63 -1.95 29.31
C MET A 119 13.17 -1.97 29.29
N ILE A 120 13.82 -1.27 28.34
CA ILE A 120 15.29 -1.07 28.35
C ILE A 120 15.73 -0.47 29.68
N LYS A 121 15.13 0.67 30.06
CA LYS A 121 15.48 1.37 31.30
C LYS A 121 15.22 0.51 32.54
N LEU A 122 14.10 -0.21 32.59
CA LEU A 122 13.78 -1.09 33.71
C LEU A 122 14.82 -2.21 33.83
N SER A 123 15.18 -2.86 32.72
CA SER A 123 16.22 -3.88 32.69
C SER A 123 17.56 -3.35 33.23
N GLU A 124 17.99 -2.18 32.76
CA GLU A 124 19.22 -1.51 33.24
C GLU A 124 19.16 -1.17 34.74
N HIS A 125 18.03 -0.65 35.22
CA HIS A 125 17.87 -0.29 36.64
C HIS A 125 17.87 -1.53 37.54
N PHE A 126 17.16 -2.60 37.16
CA PHE A 126 17.14 -3.84 37.95
C PHE A 126 18.52 -4.50 37.99
N SER A 127 19.25 -4.49 36.87
CA SER A 127 20.64 -4.97 36.81
C SER A 127 21.59 -4.12 37.66
N PHE A 128 21.39 -2.80 37.69
CA PHE A 128 22.16 -1.93 38.57
C PHE A 128 21.88 -2.22 40.05
N LEU A 129 20.61 -2.33 40.44
CA LEU A 129 20.21 -2.62 41.81
C LEU A 129 20.71 -3.99 42.27
N SER A 130 20.66 -5.02 41.41
CA SER A 130 21.16 -6.35 41.76
C SER A 130 22.64 -6.36 42.12
N ASN A 131 23.43 -5.45 41.53
CA ASN A 131 24.87 -5.32 41.83
C ASN A 131 25.15 -4.60 43.16
N GLN A 132 24.19 -3.81 43.66
CA GLN A 132 24.33 -3.13 44.96
C GLN A 132 23.77 -3.95 46.12
N GLU A 133 22.87 -4.88 45.82
CA GLU A 133 22.18 -5.71 46.80
C GLU A 133 23.00 -6.97 47.13
N SER A 134 23.23 -7.22 48.43
CA SER A 134 24.02 -8.38 48.90
C SER A 134 23.18 -9.53 49.44
N SER A 135 21.85 -9.38 49.45
CA SER A 135 20.89 -10.38 49.92
C SER A 135 20.44 -11.32 48.79
N ASN A 136 19.63 -12.35 49.13
CA ASN A 136 19.00 -13.21 48.12
C ASN A 136 18.07 -12.43 47.17
N PHE A 137 17.63 -11.23 47.55
CA PHE A 137 16.85 -10.32 46.70
C PHE A 137 17.60 -9.92 45.42
N SER A 138 18.94 -9.93 45.44
CA SER A 138 19.76 -9.71 44.24
C SER A 138 19.40 -10.65 43.09
N LYS A 139 19.08 -11.91 43.37
CA LYS A 139 18.69 -12.91 42.36
C LYS A 139 17.36 -12.57 41.69
N ILE A 140 16.37 -12.14 42.49
CA ILE A 140 15.07 -11.69 41.98
C ILE A 140 15.25 -10.48 41.06
N LEU A 141 16.11 -9.52 41.45
CA LEU A 141 16.41 -8.35 40.64
C LEU A 141 17.09 -8.71 39.31
N VAL A 142 18.02 -9.70 39.30
CA VAL A 142 18.59 -10.22 38.05
C VAL A 142 17.51 -10.85 37.16
N ASN A 143 16.64 -11.68 37.73
CA ASN A 143 15.55 -12.33 36.98
C ASN A 143 14.59 -11.28 36.38
N LEU A 144 14.28 -10.21 37.11
CA LEU A 144 13.50 -9.08 36.60
C LEU A 144 14.22 -8.34 35.46
N ALA A 145 15.53 -8.12 35.60
CA ALA A 145 16.34 -7.48 34.56
C ALA A 145 16.32 -8.29 33.26
N ASP A 146 16.49 -9.61 33.36
CA ASP A 146 16.45 -10.55 32.24
C ASP A 146 15.06 -10.64 31.61
N PHE A 147 14.00 -10.65 32.44
CA PHE A 147 12.63 -10.59 31.97
C PHE A 147 12.39 -9.35 31.10
N PHE A 148 12.74 -8.15 31.58
CA PHE A 148 12.55 -6.92 30.80
C PHE A 148 13.43 -6.89 29.53
N ASP A 149 14.64 -7.46 29.58
CA ASP A 149 15.51 -7.58 28.39
C ASP A 149 14.92 -8.54 27.34
N SER A 150 14.30 -9.64 27.78
CA SER A 150 13.62 -10.61 26.93
C SER A 150 12.31 -10.04 26.35
N ALA A 151 11.50 -9.41 27.18
CA ALA A 151 10.23 -8.78 26.80
C ALA A 151 10.45 -7.64 25.80
N ARG A 152 11.48 -6.79 25.97
CA ARG A 152 11.77 -5.73 24.98
C ARG A 152 12.17 -6.29 23.62
N LYS A 153 12.91 -7.42 23.57
CA LYS A 153 13.31 -8.04 22.30
C LYS A 153 12.10 -8.58 21.57
N THR A 154 11.20 -9.21 22.32
CA THR A 154 9.90 -9.69 21.84
C THR A 154 9.08 -8.52 21.28
N GLU A 155 8.95 -7.43 22.01
CA GLU A 155 8.21 -6.23 21.58
C GLU A 155 8.84 -5.56 20.35
N CYS A 156 10.19 -5.51 20.26
CA CYS A 156 10.87 -5.04 19.07
C CYS A 156 10.55 -5.88 17.84
N GLU A 157 10.56 -7.21 17.96
CA GLU A 157 10.23 -8.12 16.87
C GLU A 157 8.77 -7.97 16.40
N ILE A 158 7.86 -7.76 17.36
CA ILE A 158 6.45 -7.45 17.07
C ILE A 158 6.38 -6.16 16.25
N SER A 159 6.96 -5.07 16.75
CA SER A 159 6.94 -3.78 16.06
C SER A 159 7.54 -3.85 14.65
N ASP A 160 8.67 -4.55 14.47
CA ASP A 160 9.29 -4.78 13.16
C ASP A 160 8.35 -5.57 12.22
N TYR A 161 7.67 -6.59 12.75
CA TYR A 161 6.69 -7.39 11.99
C TYR A 161 5.47 -6.57 11.61
N GLU A 162 4.93 -5.75 12.51
CA GLU A 162 3.77 -4.91 12.23
C GLU A 162 4.09 -3.83 11.20
N ASP A 163 5.25 -3.17 11.30
CA ASP A 163 5.69 -2.18 10.32
C ASP A 163 5.78 -2.79 8.92
N TYR A 164 6.36 -3.99 8.81
CA TYR A 164 6.42 -4.69 7.53
C TYR A 164 5.05 -5.24 7.08
N LYS A 165 4.36 -5.99 7.93
CA LYS A 165 3.20 -6.77 7.51
C LYS A 165 1.94 -5.94 7.43
N LEU A 166 1.73 -4.99 8.35
CA LEU A 166 0.55 -4.14 8.37
C LEU A 166 0.79 -2.87 7.52
N CYS A 167 1.80 -2.06 7.85
CA CYS A 167 1.98 -0.75 7.21
C CYS A 167 2.37 -0.87 5.73
N ASP A 168 3.36 -1.70 5.37
CA ASP A 168 3.79 -1.80 3.96
C ASP A 168 2.68 -2.43 3.08
N THR A 169 1.90 -3.37 3.63
CA THR A 169 0.79 -4.00 2.92
C THR A 169 -0.36 -3.02 2.68
N LEU A 170 -0.80 -2.31 3.72
CA LEU A 170 -1.81 -1.25 3.57
C LEU A 170 -1.35 -0.17 2.59
N SER A 171 -0.05 0.10 2.56
CA SER A 171 0.54 1.05 1.62
C SER A 171 0.40 0.54 0.19
N CYS A 172 0.72 -0.72 -0.06
CA CYS A 172 0.52 -1.35 -1.38
C CYS A 172 -0.94 -1.31 -1.84
N ASP A 173 -1.89 -1.55 -0.93
CA ASP A 173 -3.33 -1.47 -1.22
C ASP A 173 -3.74 -0.03 -1.55
N TYR A 174 -3.24 0.96 -0.80
CA TYR A 174 -3.48 2.37 -1.06
C TYR A 174 -2.93 2.79 -2.43
N TRP A 175 -1.71 2.38 -2.80
CA TRP A 175 -1.14 2.66 -4.12
C TRP A 175 -1.98 2.06 -5.25
N SER A 176 -2.38 0.79 -5.12
CA SER A 176 -3.23 0.12 -6.11
C SER A 176 -4.59 0.82 -6.25
N THR A 177 -5.15 1.33 -5.14
CA THR A 177 -6.38 2.11 -5.16
C THR A 177 -6.21 3.44 -5.91
N LEU A 178 -5.07 4.11 -5.74
CA LEU A 178 -4.79 5.35 -6.46
C LEU A 178 -4.64 5.11 -7.98
N GLU A 179 -4.09 3.97 -8.39
CA GLU A 179 -3.99 3.60 -9.81
C GLU A 179 -5.38 3.46 -10.45
N ILE A 180 -6.31 2.80 -9.75
CA ILE A 180 -7.71 2.67 -10.16
C ILE A 180 -8.41 4.03 -10.22
N ARG A 181 -8.16 4.89 -9.24
CA ARG A 181 -8.66 6.27 -9.27
C ARG A 181 -8.12 7.05 -10.46
N GLU A 182 -6.85 6.86 -10.83
CA GLU A 182 -6.27 7.49 -12.02
C GLU A 182 -6.92 6.99 -13.32
N LEU A 183 -7.24 5.69 -13.40
CA LEU A 183 -7.96 5.11 -14.54
C LEU A 183 -9.34 5.75 -14.72
N LEU A 184 -10.10 5.89 -13.64
CA LEU A 184 -11.39 6.60 -13.63
C LEU A 184 -11.24 8.07 -14.07
N LEU A 185 -10.21 8.76 -13.58
CA LEU A 185 -9.89 10.13 -13.99
C LEU A 185 -9.48 10.25 -15.46
N ARG A 186 -8.78 9.25 -16.01
CA ARG A 186 -8.47 9.20 -17.45
C ARG A 186 -9.73 8.99 -18.28
N ARG A 187 -10.59 8.07 -17.87
CA ARG A 187 -11.87 7.80 -18.54
C ARG A 187 -12.76 9.05 -18.60
N ILE A 188 -12.99 9.73 -17.48
CA ILE A 188 -13.88 10.92 -17.46
C ILE A 188 -13.34 12.07 -18.31
N LYS A 189 -12.02 12.18 -18.48
CA LYS A 189 -11.41 13.16 -19.40
C LYS A 189 -11.73 12.83 -20.85
N ILE A 190 -11.59 11.56 -21.25
CA ILE A 190 -11.90 11.11 -22.61
C ILE A 190 -13.40 11.27 -22.89
N TYR A 191 -14.26 10.98 -21.91
CA TYR A 191 -15.70 11.28 -21.99
C TYR A 191 -15.96 12.76 -22.26
N ALA A 192 -15.35 13.67 -21.49
CA ALA A 192 -15.52 15.11 -21.69
C ALA A 192 -15.04 15.57 -23.07
N THR A 193 -14.00 14.94 -23.62
CA THR A 193 -13.53 15.19 -25.00
C THR A 193 -14.57 14.72 -26.03
N SER A 194 -15.11 13.50 -25.90
CA SER A 194 -16.16 12.97 -26.80
C SER A 194 -17.43 13.85 -26.76
N GLU A 195 -17.86 14.25 -25.56
CA GLU A 195 -18.99 15.17 -25.37
C GLU A 195 -18.78 16.53 -26.07
N ASN A 196 -17.55 17.03 -26.06
CA ASN A 196 -17.24 18.30 -26.73
C ASN A 196 -17.20 18.15 -28.25
N SER A 197 -16.60 17.07 -28.78
CA SER A 197 -16.60 16.81 -30.23
C SER A 197 -18.01 16.55 -30.75
N PHE A 198 -18.87 15.90 -29.98
CA PHE A 198 -20.31 15.76 -30.29
C PHE A 198 -21.03 17.12 -30.39
N LYS A 199 -20.77 18.05 -29.46
CA LYS A 199 -21.32 19.42 -29.51
C LYS A 199 -20.84 20.18 -30.74
N ILE A 200 -19.57 20.03 -31.11
CA ILE A 200 -19.01 20.63 -32.33
C ILE A 200 -19.68 20.05 -33.59
N LEU A 201 -19.83 18.72 -33.66
CA LEU A 201 -20.54 18.04 -34.74
C LEU A 201 -21.99 18.53 -34.88
N THR A 202 -22.69 18.68 -33.75
CA THR A 202 -24.07 19.18 -33.75
C THR A 202 -24.16 20.59 -34.34
N LYS A 203 -23.24 21.50 -33.98
CA LYS A 203 -23.15 22.85 -34.56
C LYS A 203 -22.76 22.86 -36.04
N ALA A 204 -21.84 21.99 -36.44
CA ALA A 204 -21.43 21.81 -37.83
C ALA A 204 -22.63 21.36 -38.70
N LYS A 205 -23.41 20.39 -38.21
CA LYS A 205 -24.64 19.90 -38.84
C LYS A 205 -25.71 20.99 -38.94
N GLN A 206 -25.88 21.82 -37.91
CA GLN A 206 -26.82 22.96 -37.95
C GLN A 206 -26.41 24.05 -38.97
N THR A 207 -25.11 24.26 -39.17
CA THR A 207 -24.58 25.30 -40.06
C THR A 207 -24.24 24.80 -41.47
N ASN A 208 -24.36 23.49 -41.72
CA ASN A 208 -23.91 22.80 -42.94
C ASN A 208 -22.45 23.14 -43.34
N LYS A 209 -21.58 23.38 -42.35
CA LYS A 209 -20.16 23.70 -42.56
C LYS A 209 -19.28 22.67 -41.87
N ASN A 210 -18.25 22.20 -42.57
CA ASN A 210 -17.22 21.29 -42.04
C ASN A 210 -17.78 20.00 -41.39
N VAL A 211 -18.95 19.52 -41.84
CA VAL A 211 -19.65 18.38 -41.23
C VAL A 211 -18.79 17.12 -41.26
N ALA A 212 -18.19 16.79 -42.41
CA ALA A 212 -17.37 15.58 -42.56
C ALA A 212 -16.15 15.56 -41.61
N VAL A 213 -15.49 16.71 -41.44
CA VAL A 213 -14.33 16.84 -40.53
C VAL A 213 -14.75 16.69 -39.06
N ALA A 214 -15.86 17.32 -38.68
CA ALA A 214 -16.37 17.20 -37.31
C ALA A 214 -16.89 15.78 -37.01
N GLU A 215 -17.42 15.08 -38.01
CA GLU A 215 -17.92 13.72 -37.88
C GLU A 215 -16.79 12.70 -37.72
N ASP A 216 -15.73 12.78 -38.52
CA ASP A 216 -14.53 11.96 -38.37
C ASP A 216 -13.88 12.16 -36.99
N GLN A 217 -13.73 13.41 -36.55
CA GLN A 217 -13.16 13.71 -35.24
C GLN A 217 -14.02 13.13 -34.09
N TYR A 218 -15.35 13.28 -34.17
CA TYR A 218 -16.24 12.69 -33.17
C TYR A 218 -16.15 11.16 -33.16
N GLN A 219 -16.13 10.50 -34.33
CA GLN A 219 -15.99 9.04 -34.40
C GLN A 219 -14.68 8.55 -33.78
N GLN A 220 -13.57 9.26 -33.97
CA GLN A 220 -12.29 8.92 -33.35
C GLN A 220 -12.31 9.09 -31.83
N ASP A 221 -12.90 10.17 -31.31
CA ASP A 221 -12.97 10.41 -29.87
C ASP A 221 -13.95 9.46 -29.17
N GLU A 222 -15.07 9.14 -29.82
CA GLU A 222 -16.06 8.18 -29.34
C GLU A 222 -15.48 6.77 -29.29
N LYS A 223 -14.71 6.35 -30.31
CA LYS A 223 -14.00 5.07 -30.28
C LYS A 223 -13.04 4.98 -29.10
N LYS A 224 -12.22 6.02 -28.87
CA LYS A 224 -11.31 6.08 -27.71
C LYS A 224 -12.08 5.99 -26.39
N PHE A 225 -13.25 6.62 -26.30
CA PHE A 225 -14.10 6.57 -25.11
C PHE A 225 -14.66 5.17 -24.85
N GLN A 226 -15.08 4.47 -25.91
CA GLN A 226 -15.56 3.08 -25.83
C GLN A 226 -14.42 2.15 -25.38
N ASP A 227 -13.26 2.22 -26.05
CA ASP A 227 -12.09 1.39 -25.74
C ASP A 227 -11.64 1.53 -24.28
N ILE A 228 -11.52 2.76 -23.76
CA ILE A 228 -11.14 2.98 -22.35
C ILE A 228 -12.24 2.55 -21.38
N SER A 229 -13.52 2.65 -21.77
CA SER A 229 -14.64 2.25 -20.91
C SER A 229 -14.70 0.74 -20.74
N GLU A 230 -14.53 -0.02 -21.82
CA GLU A 230 -14.48 -1.49 -21.76
C GLU A 230 -13.29 -1.98 -20.94
N SER A 231 -12.11 -1.40 -21.16
CA SER A 231 -10.92 -1.71 -20.37
C SER A 231 -11.13 -1.35 -18.90
N ALA A 232 -11.62 -0.15 -18.59
CA ALA A 232 -11.83 0.29 -17.22
C ALA A 232 -12.85 -0.58 -16.47
N LYS A 233 -13.93 -1.00 -17.13
CA LYS A 233 -14.93 -1.88 -16.52
C LYS A 233 -14.35 -3.25 -16.16
N THR A 234 -13.50 -3.80 -17.04
CA THR A 234 -12.79 -5.06 -16.80
C THR A 234 -11.84 -4.93 -15.61
N GLU A 235 -11.02 -3.89 -15.59
CA GLU A 235 -10.04 -3.64 -14.51
C GLU A 235 -10.72 -3.37 -13.16
N LEU A 236 -11.79 -2.58 -13.13
CA LEU A 236 -12.55 -2.29 -11.90
C LEU A 236 -13.15 -3.56 -11.30
N THR A 237 -13.71 -4.42 -12.14
CA THR A 237 -14.31 -5.70 -11.71
C THR A 237 -13.24 -6.62 -11.14
N LEU A 238 -12.09 -6.74 -11.82
CA LEU A 238 -10.96 -7.54 -11.35
C LEU A 238 -10.41 -7.01 -10.03
N TYR A 239 -10.21 -5.70 -9.95
CA TYR A 239 -9.70 -5.02 -8.75
C TYR A 239 -10.63 -5.18 -7.55
N ALA A 240 -11.94 -5.05 -7.73
CA ALA A 240 -12.91 -5.20 -6.65
C ALA A 240 -12.80 -6.58 -5.97
N TYR A 241 -12.67 -7.64 -6.77
CA TYR A 241 -12.47 -9.00 -6.27
C TYR A 241 -11.11 -9.16 -5.57
N GLN A 242 -10.02 -8.77 -6.24
CA GLN A 242 -8.66 -8.93 -5.73
C GLN A 242 -8.43 -8.15 -4.43
N ARG A 243 -8.94 -6.92 -4.33
CA ARG A 243 -8.83 -6.07 -3.15
C ARG A 243 -9.42 -6.75 -1.91
N SER A 244 -10.63 -7.29 -2.04
CA SER A 244 -11.33 -7.93 -0.91
C SER A 244 -10.58 -9.17 -0.43
N ASP A 245 -10.12 -10.01 -1.35
CA ASP A 245 -9.37 -11.23 -1.01
C ASP A 245 -8.02 -10.91 -0.37
N LEU A 246 -7.27 -9.96 -0.95
CA LEU A 246 -5.96 -9.55 -0.44
C LEU A 246 -6.07 -8.93 0.95
N LEU A 247 -7.00 -7.99 1.15
CA LEU A 247 -7.20 -7.35 2.45
C LEU A 247 -7.59 -8.38 3.53
N LYS A 248 -8.51 -9.28 3.21
CA LYS A 248 -8.92 -10.37 4.12
C LYS A 248 -7.71 -11.23 4.50
N LYS A 249 -6.97 -11.73 3.51
CA LYS A 249 -5.79 -12.57 3.74
C LYS A 249 -4.76 -11.88 4.62
N ASN A 250 -4.49 -10.61 4.36
CA ASN A 250 -3.47 -9.86 5.09
C ASN A 250 -3.89 -9.59 6.55
N LEU A 251 -5.14 -9.19 6.79
CA LEU A 251 -5.65 -8.97 8.13
C LEU A 251 -5.73 -10.28 8.93
N THR A 252 -6.18 -11.38 8.33
CA THR A 252 -6.19 -12.69 8.99
C THR A 252 -4.78 -13.10 9.44
N MET A 253 -3.80 -13.03 8.53
CA MET A 253 -2.42 -13.39 8.82
C MET A 253 -1.78 -12.48 9.88
N TYR A 254 -2.13 -11.19 9.88
CA TYR A 254 -1.72 -10.24 10.91
C TYR A 254 -2.29 -10.66 12.28
N CYS A 255 -3.61 -10.87 12.37
CA CYS A 255 -4.26 -11.27 13.62
C CYS A 255 -3.75 -12.62 14.16
N GLU A 256 -3.49 -13.60 13.29
CA GLU A 256 -2.95 -14.90 13.70
C GLU A 256 -1.58 -14.77 14.38
N VAL A 257 -0.70 -13.93 13.83
CA VAL A 257 0.62 -13.68 14.41
C VAL A 257 0.52 -12.86 15.69
N GLU A 258 -0.36 -11.86 15.74
CA GLU A 258 -0.60 -11.08 16.96
C GLU A 258 -1.08 -11.95 18.13
N ILE A 259 -1.96 -12.92 17.88
CA ILE A 259 -2.37 -13.88 18.91
C ILE A 259 -1.18 -14.70 19.42
N GLN A 260 -0.27 -15.10 18.54
CA GLN A 260 0.94 -15.84 18.94
C GLN A 260 1.89 -14.95 19.76
N ASN A 261 2.05 -13.69 19.36
CA ASN A 261 2.84 -12.68 20.06
C ASN A 261 2.32 -12.43 21.49
N PHE A 262 1.01 -12.25 21.66
CA PHE A 262 0.41 -12.08 22.99
C PHE A 262 0.58 -13.32 23.86
N LYS A 263 0.43 -14.53 23.31
CA LYS A 263 0.70 -15.77 24.05
C LYS A 263 2.15 -15.85 24.53
N ARG A 264 3.11 -15.46 23.68
CA ARG A 264 4.54 -15.43 24.04
C ARG A 264 4.79 -14.48 25.22
N LEU A 265 4.23 -13.28 25.19
CA LEU A 265 4.34 -12.30 26.28
C LEU A 265 3.69 -12.80 27.58
N ILE A 266 2.50 -13.39 27.50
CA ILE A 266 1.82 -13.97 28.67
C ILE A 266 2.68 -15.06 29.32
N ASN A 267 3.24 -15.96 28.53
CA ASN A 267 4.11 -17.04 29.05
C ASN A 267 5.37 -16.47 29.72
N GLN A 268 5.98 -15.41 29.17
CA GLN A 268 7.12 -14.73 29.80
C GLN A 268 6.72 -14.12 31.16
N ILE A 269 5.55 -13.50 31.25
CA ILE A 269 5.03 -12.92 32.50
C ILE A 269 4.74 -14.01 33.54
N GLN A 270 4.11 -15.11 33.13
CA GLN A 270 3.83 -16.23 34.04
C GLN A 270 5.11 -16.85 34.59
N SER A 271 6.12 -17.05 33.73
CA SER A 271 7.40 -17.60 34.15
C SER A 271 8.11 -16.74 35.20
N ILE A 272 8.10 -15.41 35.05
CA ILE A 272 8.73 -14.54 36.06
C ILE A 272 7.93 -14.49 37.37
N ILE A 273 6.60 -14.57 37.30
CA ILE A 273 5.75 -14.64 38.51
C ILE A 273 6.04 -15.92 39.29
N GLU A 274 6.13 -17.07 38.63
CA GLU A 274 6.45 -18.35 39.26
C GLU A 274 7.82 -18.33 39.94
N ILE A 275 8.83 -17.71 39.31
CA ILE A 275 10.16 -17.55 39.89
C ILE A 275 10.10 -16.70 41.16
N ILE A 276 9.37 -15.58 41.14
CA ILE A 276 9.24 -14.68 42.30
C ILE A 276 8.51 -15.40 43.44
N GLN A 277 7.45 -16.16 43.14
CA GLN A 277 6.68 -16.90 44.14
C GLN A 277 7.43 -18.09 44.74
N ALA A 278 8.41 -18.65 44.03
CA ALA A 278 9.23 -19.74 44.55
C ALA A 278 10.33 -19.28 45.52
N ASP A 279 10.66 -17.99 45.53
CA ASP A 279 11.64 -17.36 46.41
C ASP A 279 11.00 -16.73 47.70
N ASP A 280 9.66 -16.78 47.84
CA ASP A 280 8.89 -16.46 49.06
C ASP A 280 8.82 -17.66 50.04
#